data_AF-A0A395UMA4-F1
#
_entry.id   AF-A0A395UMA4-F1
#
_cell.length_a   1.000
_cell.length_b   1.000
_cell.length_c   1.000
_cell.angle_alpha   90.00
_cell.angle_beta   90.00
_cell.angle_gamma   90.00
#
_symmetry.space_group_name_H-M   'P 1'
#
loop_
_entity.id
_entity.type
_entity.pdbx_description
1 polymer ?
#
loop_
_entity_poly.entity_id
_entity_poly.type
_entity_poly.pdbx_seq_one_letter_code
_entity_poly.pdbx_strand_id
1 'polypeptide(L)' 'MIKRIKPISRTAIEGMVYQIRYLVNEKKVSDRTLTWHLQNMLSDKGIPTERIPMPPPFDTKK' A
#
# COMPACT_ATOMS: atom_id res chain seq x y z
N MET A 1 19.42 13.76 13.38
CA MET A 1 18.51 13.02 14.27
C MET A 1 17.89 11.88 13.47
N ILE A 2 18.24 10.63 13.78
CA ILE A 2 17.59 9.47 13.14
C ILE A 2 16.16 9.41 13.71
N LYS A 3 15.15 9.70 12.89
CA LYS A 3 13.74 9.57 13.28
C LYS A 3 13.50 8.09 13.56
N ARG A 4 13.32 7.73 14.83
CA ARG A 4 12.99 6.36 15.24
C ARG A 4 11.60 6.05 14.69
N ILE A 5 11.52 5.17 13.69
CA ILE A 5 10.24 4.71 13.13
C ILE A 5 9.48 4.02 14.26
N LYS A 6 8.27 4.49 14.57
CA LYS A 6 7.43 3.85 15.58
C LYS A 6 7.06 2.45 15.09
N PRO A 7 7.08 1.43 15.97
CA PRO A 7 6.65 0.10 15.57
C PRO A 7 5.19 0.13 15.11
N ILE A 8 4.91 -0.59 14.02
CA ILE A 8 3.55 -0.78 13.52
C ILE A 8 2.84 -1.74 14.46
N SER A 9 1.61 -1.42 14.89
CA SER A 9 0.82 -2.33 15.72
C SER A 9 0.42 -3.59 14.93
N ARG A 10 0.23 -4.70 15.65
CA ARG A 10 -0.27 -5.95 15.05
C ARG A 10 -1.56 -5.74 14.25
N THR A 11 -2.52 -5.01 14.81
CA THR A 11 -3.80 -4.69 14.15
C THR A 11 -3.60 -3.90 12.86
N ALA A 12 -2.63 -2.99 12.81
CA ALA A 12 -2.33 -2.26 11.58
C ALA A 12 -1.72 -3.18 10.51
N ILE A 13 -0.86 -4.13 10.89
CA ILE A 13 -0.34 -5.16 9.98
C ILE A 13 -1.47 -6.05 9.44
N GLU A 14 -2.35 -6.53 10.32
CA GLU A 14 -3.52 -7.33 9.93
C GLU A 14 -4.44 -6.57 8.97
N GLY A 15 -4.68 -5.28 9.22
CA GLY A 15 -5.44 -4.40 8.32
C GLY A 15 -4.79 -4.22 6.94
N MET A 16 -3.46 -4.07 6.88
CA MET A 16 -2.73 -4.01 5.61
C MET A 16 -2.86 -5.31 4.81
N VAL A 17 -2.75 -6.47 5.48
CA VAL A 17 -2.94 -7.78 4.84
C VAL A 17 -4.36 -7.92 4.28
N TYR A 18 -5.37 -7.50 5.04
CA TYR A 18 -6.76 -7.51 4.56
C TYR A 18 -6.93 -6.62 3.32
N GLN A 19 -6.40 -5.41 3.34
CA GLN A 19 -6.47 -4.47 2.21
C GLN A 19 -5.77 -5.02 0.95
N ILE A 20 -4.59 -5.62 1.11
CA ILE A 20 -3.86 -6.27 0.00
C ILE A 20 -4.70 -7.42 -0.58
N ARG A 21 -5.27 -8.29 0.27
CA ARG A 21 -6.13 -9.39 -0.19
C ARG A 21 -7.35 -8.89 -0.95
N TYR A 22 -7.99 -7.82 -0.47
CA TYR A 22 -9.12 -7.19 -1.16
C TYR A 22 -8.72 -6.66 -2.55
N LEU A 23 -7.61 -5.92 -2.63
CA LEU A 23 -7.11 -5.36 -3.89
C LEU A 23 -6.76 -6.44 -4.92
N VAL A 24 -6.14 -7.54 -4.47
CA VAL A 24 -5.72 -8.65 -5.35
C VAL A 24 -6.90 -9.54 -5.76
N ASN A 25 -7.69 -10.01 -4.80
CA ASN A 25 -8.70 -11.04 -5.07
C ASN A 25 -10.02 -10.47 -5.59
N GLU A 26 -10.50 -9.37 -4.99
CA GLU A 26 -11.80 -8.80 -5.33
C GLU A 26 -11.68 -7.75 -6.43
N LYS A 27 -10.72 -6.83 -6.30
CA LYS A 27 -10.53 -5.75 -7.27
C LYS A 27 -9.63 -6.11 -8.44
N LYS A 28 -8.86 -7.20 -8.34
CA LYS A 28 -7.95 -7.69 -9.38
C LYS A 28 -7.08 -6.58 -9.98
N VAL A 29 -6.60 -5.68 -9.12
CA VAL A 29 -5.81 -4.52 -9.57
C VAL A 29 -4.49 -4.98 -10.21
N SER A 30 -3.95 -4.18 -11.13
CA SER A 30 -2.63 -4.45 -11.70
C SER A 30 -1.52 -4.34 -10.64
N ASP A 31 -0.39 -5.02 -10.85
CA ASP A 31 0.77 -4.97 -9.95
C ASP A 31 1.26 -3.54 -9.73
N ARG A 32 1.20 -2.70 -10.77
CA ARG A 32 1.51 -1.28 -10.70
C ARG A 32 0.59 -0.55 -9.72
N THR A 33 -0.70 -0.83 -9.78
CA THR A 33 -1.72 -0.23 -8.90
C THR A 33 -1.56 -0.71 -7.47
N LEU A 34 -1.29 -2.01 -7.27
CA LEU A 34 -1.01 -2.58 -5.95
C LEU A 34 0.24 -1.94 -5.33
N THR A 35 1.29 -1.73 -6.13
CA THR A 35 2.54 -1.09 -5.70
C THR A 35 2.32 0.35 -5.24
N TRP A 36 1.50 1.12 -5.97
CA TRP A 36 1.10 2.47 -5.56
C TRP A 36 0.28 2.47 -4.25
N HIS A 37 -0.69 1.56 -4.10
CA HIS A 37 -1.45 1.43 -2.86
C HIS A 37 -0.57 1.05 -1.67
N LEU A 38 0.38 0.13 -1.85
CA LEU A 38 1.31 -0.30 -0.81
C LEU A 38 2.22 0.87 -0.36
N GLN A 39 2.71 1.67 -1.31
CA GLN A 39 3.48 2.87 -1.00
C GLN A 39 2.69 3.83 -0.10
N ASN A 40 1.42 4.09 -0.43
CA ASN A 40 0.57 4.97 0.39
C ASN A 40 0.35 4.39 1.79
N MET A 41 0.05 3.09 1.91
CA MET A 41 -0.12 2.43 3.22
C MET A 41 1.12 2.56 4.09
N LEU A 42 2.33 2.43 3.51
CA LEU A 42 3.60 2.57 4.23
C LEU A 42 3.87 4.04 4.59
N SER A 43 3.62 4.96 3.66
CA SER A 43 3.78 6.41 3.86
C SER A 43 2.89 6.93 4.99
N ASP A 44 1.64 6.46 5.08
CA ASP A 44 0.70 6.79 6.15
C ASP A 44 1.19 6.34 7.54
N LYS A 45 2.09 5.34 7.60
CA LYS A 45 2.74 4.89 8.83
C LYS A 45 4.08 5.58 9.10
N GLY A 46 4.46 6.54 8.27
CA GLY A 46 5.72 7.26 8.37
C GLY A 46 6.92 6.41 7.96
N ILE A 47 6.70 5.34 7.18
CA ILE A 47 7.78 4.52 6.63
C ILE A 47 8.20 5.17 5.31
N PRO A 48 9.47 5.59 5.19
CA PRO A 48 9.95 6.22 3.97
C PRO A 48 9.96 5.22 2.82
N THR A 49 9.35 5.60 1.70
CA THR A 49 9.35 4.84 0.45
C THR A 49 9.65 5.79 -0.71
N GLU A 50 10.23 5.28 -1.78
CA GLU A 50 10.34 6.03 -3.03
C GLU A 50 8.95 6.37 -3.59
N ARG A 51 8.86 7.50 -4.30
CA ARG A 51 7.59 7.95 -4.89
C ARG A 51 7.26 7.12 -6.12
N ILE A 52 6.18 6.34 -6.05
CA ILE A 52 5.54 5.69 -7.19
C ILE A 52 4.43 6.61 -7.70
N PRO A 53 4.40 6.93 -9.01
CA PRO A 53 3.36 7.77 -9.58
C PRO A 53 2.01 7.09 -9.51
N MET A 54 0.95 7.90 -9.38
CA MET A 54 -0.42 7.42 -9.42
C MET A 54 -0.68 6.66 -10.74
N PRO A 55 -1.22 5.44 -10.69
CA PRO A 55 -1.62 4.71 -11.88
C PRO A 55 -2.81 5.41 -12.56
N PRO A 56 -2.95 5.31 -13.90
CA PRO A 56 -4.12 5.82 -14.60
C PRO A 56 -5.43 5.11 -14.14
N PRO A 57 -6.60 5.76 -14.26
CA PRO A 57 -7.87 5.21 -13.80
C PRO A 57 -8.32 3.95 -14.56
N PHE A 58 -7.71 3.65 -15.70
CA PHE A 58 -8.02 2.48 -16.54
C PHE A 58 -7.15 1.25 -16.20
N ASP A 59 -6.30 1.33 -15.18
CA ASP A 59 -5.39 0.26 -14.73
C ASP A 59 -6.09 -0.75 -13.78
N THR A 60 -7.38 -0.53 -13.47
CA THR A 60 -8.28 -1.60 -13.03
C THR A 60 -8.55 -2.50 -14.24
N LYS A 61 -7.88 -3.65 -14.31
CA LYS A 61 -8.08 -4.60 -15.40
C LYS A 61 -9.58 -4.90 -15.59
N LYS A 62 -9.97 -4.99 -16.86
CA LYS A 62 -11.19 -5.64 -17.35
C LYS A 62 -11.49 -6.95 -16.62
#